data_AF-A0A950XLB0-F1
#
_entry.id   AF-A0A950XLB0-F1
#
_cell.length_a   1.000
_cell.length_b   1.000
_cell.length_c   1.000
_cell.angle_alpha   90.00
_cell.angle_beta   90.00
_cell.angle_gamma   90.00
#
_symmetry.space_group_name_H-M   'P 1'
#
loop_
_entity.id
_entity.type
_entity.pdbx_description
1 polymer ?
#
loop_
_entity_poly.entity_id
_entity_poly.type
_entity_poly.pdbx_seq_one_letter_code
_entity_poly.pdbx_strand_id
1 'polypeptide(L)'
;GWRSMTDWPPPTSEHALYLQPGGRLAETPAPPGAQPATFLYDPADPTPTVGGRMLSPEGGYHADNRLAQRDDVLSFTGDALSEDLCVHGNPVVDLRHTSDNPHVDVFVRVSEVDADGKSRNVSDAYRRLSDAGDTVQVELDAIAHRFRAGSRIRVLIAGGSHPRYARNLGTGEPVATGEQLKTATHAVHFGDSRLLLPIARSHGVVGLGG
;
A
#
# COMPACT_ATOMS: atom_id res chain seq x y z
N GLY A 1 2.01 18.59 14.19
CA GLY A 1 2.61 18.82 15.52
C GLY A 1 2.10 17.77 16.49
N TRP A 2 2.68 17.70 17.68
CA TRP A 2 2.22 16.79 18.73
C TRP A 2 0.75 17.03 19.10
N ARG A 3 0.01 15.95 19.34
CA ARG A 3 -1.38 15.95 19.78
C ARG A 3 -1.56 14.89 20.85
N SER A 4 -2.28 15.22 21.92
CA SER A 4 -2.65 14.27 22.97
C SER A 4 -3.97 13.58 22.61
N MET A 5 -4.08 12.30 22.92
CA MET A 5 -5.30 11.49 22.75
C MET A 5 -5.51 10.63 24.00
N THR A 6 -6.76 10.33 24.32
CA THR A 6 -7.11 9.50 25.49
C THR A 6 -6.93 8.00 25.21
N ASP A 7 -6.91 7.60 23.94
CA ASP A 7 -6.74 6.21 23.52
C ASP A 7 -6.07 6.13 22.13
N TRP A 8 -5.51 4.96 21.81
CA TRP A 8 -4.89 4.68 20.51
C TRP A 8 -5.26 3.27 19.99
N PRO A 9 -5.76 3.16 18.74
CA PRO A 9 -6.19 4.25 17.88
C PRO A 9 -7.44 4.97 18.45
N PRO A 10 -7.63 6.27 18.16
CA PRO A 10 -8.85 6.97 18.56
C PRO A 10 -10.07 6.40 17.81
N PRO A 11 -11.31 6.70 18.25
CA PRO A 11 -12.51 6.35 17.48
C PRO A 11 -12.44 6.88 16.05
N THR A 12 -12.49 5.96 15.08
CA THR A 12 -12.42 6.25 13.65
C THR A 12 -13.69 5.79 12.92
N SER A 13 -13.85 6.23 11.68
CA SER A 13 -14.72 5.58 10.70
C SER A 13 -13.88 5.12 9.53
N GLU A 14 -14.35 4.11 8.80
CA GLU A 14 -13.67 3.65 7.60
C GLU A 14 -14.00 4.56 6.41
N HIS A 15 -12.96 4.94 5.66
CA HIS A 15 -13.09 5.57 4.35
C HIS A 15 -12.48 4.64 3.31
N ALA A 16 -13.30 4.19 2.36
CA ALA A 16 -12.92 3.21 1.35
C ALA A 16 -12.56 3.88 0.02
N LEU A 17 -11.41 3.50 -0.54
CA LEU A 17 -10.96 3.88 -1.87
C LEU A 17 -10.69 2.61 -2.69
N TYR A 18 -11.53 2.34 -3.67
CA TYR A 18 -11.46 1.18 -4.53
C TYR A 18 -10.42 1.35 -5.63
N LEU A 19 -9.68 0.27 -5.91
CA LEU A 19 -8.76 0.22 -7.05
C LEU A 19 -9.56 0.20 -8.35
N GLN A 20 -9.15 1.04 -9.30
CA GLN A 20 -9.85 1.25 -10.56
C GLN A 20 -8.95 0.97 -11.77
N PRO A 21 -9.53 0.58 -12.92
CA PRO A 21 -8.84 0.56 -14.20
C PRO A 21 -8.13 1.89 -14.50
N GLY A 22 -6.99 1.79 -15.19
CA GLY A 22 -6.18 2.96 -15.54
C GLY A 22 -5.40 3.55 -14.36
N GLY A 23 -5.17 2.78 -13.30
CA GLY A 23 -4.33 3.20 -12.17
C GLY A 23 -4.97 4.28 -11.30
N ARG A 24 -6.30 4.25 -11.13
CA ARG A 24 -7.02 5.22 -10.28
C ARG A 24 -7.47 4.62 -8.95
N LEU A 25 -7.75 5.49 -7.99
CA LEU A 25 -8.55 5.18 -6.80
C LEU A 25 -9.86 5.98 -6.86
N ALA A 26 -10.98 5.40 -6.45
CA ALA A 26 -12.29 6.06 -6.40
C ALA A 26 -13.14 5.56 -5.23
N GLU A 27 -14.13 6.33 -4.80
CA GLU A 27 -15.02 5.96 -3.68
C GLU A 27 -16.01 4.83 -4.01
N THR A 28 -16.24 4.56 -5.31
CA THR A 28 -17.14 3.50 -5.77
C THR A 28 -16.34 2.34 -6.38
N PRO A 29 -16.78 1.08 -6.23
CA PRO A 29 -16.19 -0.07 -6.91
C PRO A 29 -16.13 0.09 -8.43
N ALA A 30 -15.18 -0.57 -9.08
CA ALA A 30 -15.15 -0.65 -10.53
C ALA A 30 -16.36 -1.47 -11.03
N PRO A 31 -16.91 -1.16 -12.23
CA PRO A 31 -17.96 -1.98 -12.83
C PRO A 31 -17.51 -3.44 -13.00
N PRO A 32 -18.43 -4.41 -12.90
CA PRO A 32 -18.12 -5.81 -13.17
C PRO A 32 -17.51 -6.01 -14.57
N GLY A 33 -16.63 -7.01 -14.70
CA GLY A 33 -16.02 -7.38 -15.99
C GLY A 33 -14.81 -6.54 -16.42
N ALA A 34 -14.34 -5.61 -15.57
CA ALA A 34 -13.06 -4.96 -15.79
C ALA A 34 -11.91 -5.98 -15.77
N GLN A 35 -11.00 -5.88 -16.74
CA GLN A 35 -9.81 -6.73 -16.78
C GLN A 35 -8.90 -6.45 -15.57
N PRO A 36 -8.28 -7.47 -14.95
CA PRO A 36 -7.38 -7.26 -13.83
C PRO A 36 -6.14 -6.45 -14.22
N ALA A 37 -5.56 -5.73 -13.26
CA ALA A 37 -4.24 -5.14 -13.41
C ALA A 37 -3.17 -6.20 -13.13
N THR A 38 -2.17 -6.32 -14.00
CA THR A 38 -1.16 -7.38 -13.91
C THR A 38 0.25 -6.82 -13.90
N PHE A 39 1.16 -7.49 -13.21
CA PHE A 39 2.59 -7.20 -13.25
C PHE A 39 3.40 -8.51 -13.13
N LEU A 40 4.62 -8.51 -13.65
CA LEU A 40 5.56 -9.61 -13.52
C LEU A 40 6.55 -9.30 -12.39
N TYR A 41 6.66 -10.18 -11.41
CA TYR A 41 7.74 -10.14 -10.43
C TYR A 41 8.86 -11.09 -10.86
N ASP A 42 10.08 -10.55 -10.96
CA ASP A 42 11.30 -11.31 -11.25
C ASP A 42 12.23 -11.32 -10.02
N PRO A 43 12.44 -12.48 -9.36
CA PRO A 43 13.40 -12.59 -8.27
C PRO A 43 14.84 -12.20 -8.61
N ALA A 44 15.22 -12.20 -9.90
CA ALA A 44 16.54 -11.76 -10.36
C ALA A 44 16.68 -10.23 -10.42
N ASP A 45 15.57 -9.49 -10.54
CA ASP A 45 15.48 -8.03 -10.38
C ASP A 45 14.39 -7.67 -9.35
N PRO A 46 14.60 -7.97 -8.06
CA PRO A 46 13.56 -7.81 -7.06
C PRO A 46 13.22 -6.32 -6.88
N THR A 47 11.93 -6.01 -6.72
CA THR A 47 11.45 -4.67 -6.43
C THR A 47 12.23 -4.06 -5.24
N PRO A 48 12.84 -2.87 -5.38
CA PRO A 48 13.70 -2.30 -4.35
C PRO A 48 12.89 -1.68 -3.19
N THR A 49 13.44 -1.76 -1.98
CA THR A 49 12.96 -0.98 -0.84
C THR A 49 13.32 0.49 -1.02
N VAL A 50 12.36 1.37 -0.83
CA VAL A 50 12.56 2.83 -0.80
C VAL A 50 12.00 3.36 0.51
N GLY A 51 12.83 3.75 1.48
CA GLY A 51 12.35 4.26 2.77
C GLY A 51 11.57 3.23 3.59
N GLY A 52 10.50 3.69 4.23
CA GLY A 52 9.68 2.88 5.13
C GLY A 52 10.40 2.55 6.43
N ARG A 53 10.00 1.47 7.11
CA ARG A 53 10.59 1.06 8.40
C ARG A 53 11.89 0.27 8.23
N MET A 54 12.74 0.67 7.29
CA MET A 54 14.07 0.08 7.14
C MET A 54 14.95 0.49 8.32
N LEU A 55 15.68 -0.46 8.89
CA LEU A 55 16.62 -0.23 10.00
C LEU A 55 18.00 0.16 9.46
N SER A 56 18.04 1.22 8.66
CA SER A 56 19.26 1.78 8.06
C SER A 56 19.09 3.29 7.82
N PRO A 57 20.15 4.02 7.45
CA PRO A 57 20.08 5.45 7.14
C PRO A 57 19.09 5.81 6.01
N GLU A 58 18.80 4.86 5.13
CA GLU A 58 17.87 5.01 4.01
C GLU A 58 16.41 4.70 4.41
N GLY A 59 16.12 4.48 5.70
CA GLY A 59 14.77 4.37 6.24
C GLY A 59 14.04 5.71 6.37
N GLY A 60 12.76 5.67 6.74
CA GLY A 60 11.91 6.85 6.96
C GLY A 60 11.10 7.29 5.74
N TYR A 61 10.79 8.58 5.66
CA TYR A 61 10.01 9.17 4.58
C TYR A 61 10.91 9.58 3.40
N HIS A 62 10.70 8.93 2.26
CA HIS A 62 11.45 9.12 1.03
C HIS A 62 10.54 9.37 -0.15
N ALA A 63 11.09 10.01 -1.18
CA ALA A 63 10.40 10.13 -2.45
C ALA A 63 10.37 8.76 -3.15
N ASP A 64 9.20 8.31 -3.56
CA ASP A 64 9.00 6.99 -4.18
C ASP A 64 8.47 7.07 -5.63
N ASN A 65 8.60 8.24 -6.27
CA ASN A 65 8.22 8.45 -7.68
C ASN A 65 8.84 7.42 -8.63
N ARG A 66 10.12 7.06 -8.46
CA ARG A 66 10.80 6.06 -9.30
C ARG A 66 10.27 4.66 -9.06
N LEU A 67 9.92 4.32 -7.81
CA LEU A 67 9.31 3.04 -7.48
C LEU A 67 7.94 2.91 -8.15
N ALA A 68 7.13 3.97 -8.10
CA ALA A 68 5.82 4.03 -8.72
C ALA A 68 5.81 3.94 -10.26
N GLN A 69 6.98 4.04 -10.90
CA GLN A 69 7.16 3.99 -12.35
C GLN A 69 7.74 2.66 -12.85
N ARG A 70 8.07 1.71 -11.97
CA ARG A 70 8.58 0.41 -12.39
C ARG A 70 7.45 -0.46 -12.96
N ASP A 71 7.80 -1.30 -13.93
CA ASP A 71 6.86 -2.22 -14.59
C ASP A 71 6.39 -3.37 -13.68
N ASP A 72 7.14 -3.68 -12.62
CA ASP A 72 6.80 -4.67 -11.58
C ASP A 72 6.00 -4.07 -10.40
N VAL A 73 5.54 -2.81 -10.53
CA VAL A 73 4.77 -2.09 -9.51
C VAL A 73 3.48 -1.55 -10.11
N LEU A 74 2.34 -2.03 -9.60
CA LEU A 74 1.06 -1.39 -9.89
C LEU A 74 0.92 -0.12 -9.05
N SER A 75 0.56 1.00 -9.70
CA SER A 75 0.33 2.28 -9.05
C SER A 75 -1.10 2.76 -9.26
N PHE A 76 -1.83 2.96 -8.17
CA PHE A 76 -3.19 3.50 -8.15
C PHE A 76 -3.20 4.85 -7.45
N THR A 77 -3.65 5.92 -8.11
CA THR A 77 -3.69 7.27 -7.53
C THR A 77 -5.10 7.84 -7.54
N GLY A 78 -5.54 8.39 -6.41
CA GLY A 78 -6.84 9.05 -6.29
C GLY A 78 -6.88 10.46 -6.84
N ASP A 79 -8.07 11.04 -6.76
CA ASP A 79 -8.27 12.47 -6.99
C ASP A 79 -7.60 13.32 -5.91
N ALA A 80 -7.40 14.60 -6.22
CA ALA A 80 -6.90 15.55 -5.23
C ALA A 80 -7.94 15.72 -4.13
N LEU A 81 -7.50 15.62 -2.88
CA LEU A 81 -8.38 15.76 -1.72
C LEU A 81 -8.94 17.19 -1.65
N SER A 82 -10.25 17.32 -1.48
CA SER A 82 -10.89 18.63 -1.29
C SER A 82 -10.62 19.24 0.09
N GLU A 83 -10.29 18.41 1.07
CA GLU A 83 -10.00 18.79 2.46
C GLU A 83 -8.92 17.90 3.08
N ASP A 84 -8.40 18.31 4.24
CA ASP A 84 -7.42 17.51 4.98
C ASP A 84 -8.04 16.18 5.47
N LEU A 85 -7.40 15.05 5.17
CA LEU A 85 -7.82 13.72 5.62
C LEU A 85 -6.88 13.22 6.73
N CYS A 86 -7.36 13.17 7.96
CA CYS A 86 -6.61 12.63 9.10
C CYS A 86 -6.82 11.11 9.24
N VAL A 87 -5.77 10.32 9.09
CA VAL A 87 -5.78 8.86 9.23
C VAL A 87 -5.02 8.47 10.50
N HIS A 88 -5.72 7.83 11.43
CA HIS A 88 -5.16 7.39 12.70
C HIS A 88 -5.43 5.89 12.92
N GLY A 89 -4.38 5.10 13.05
CA GLY A 89 -4.45 3.64 13.16
C GLY A 89 -3.87 2.95 11.94
N ASN A 90 -4.29 1.71 11.68
CA ASN A 90 -3.76 0.87 10.60
C ASN A 90 -4.62 0.97 9.35
N PRO A 91 -4.11 1.50 8.23
CA PRO A 91 -4.74 1.30 6.94
C PRO A 91 -4.80 -0.20 6.61
N VAL A 92 -5.85 -0.62 5.92
CA VAL A 92 -6.01 -2.01 5.47
C VAL A 92 -6.22 -1.99 3.96
N VAL A 93 -5.61 -2.92 3.24
CA VAL A 93 -5.84 -3.11 1.81
C VAL A 93 -6.39 -4.51 1.59
N ASP A 94 -7.60 -4.58 1.06
CA ASP A 94 -8.21 -5.81 0.59
C ASP A 94 -7.84 -5.99 -0.89
N LEU A 95 -7.27 -7.15 -1.25
CA LEU A 95 -6.90 -7.46 -2.62
C LEU A 95 -7.54 -8.76 -3.08
N ARG A 96 -8.37 -8.69 -4.11
CA ARG A 96 -8.71 -9.85 -4.93
C ARG A 96 -7.50 -10.17 -5.80
N HIS A 97 -6.66 -11.11 -5.37
CA HIS A 97 -5.35 -11.39 -5.95
C HIS A 97 -5.27 -12.82 -6.48
N THR A 98 -4.62 -13.00 -7.62
CA THR A 98 -4.28 -14.30 -8.18
C THR A 98 -2.87 -14.28 -8.75
N SER A 99 -2.24 -15.45 -8.90
CA SER A 99 -0.95 -15.58 -9.58
C SER A 99 -0.89 -16.90 -10.36
N ASP A 100 -0.06 -16.94 -11.40
CA ASP A 100 0.33 -18.15 -12.12
C ASP A 100 1.33 -19.04 -11.33
N ASN A 101 1.86 -18.53 -10.21
CA ASN A 101 2.79 -19.21 -9.33
C ASN A 101 2.24 -19.20 -7.89
N PRO A 102 2.17 -20.35 -7.19
CA PRO A 102 1.69 -20.40 -5.80
C PRO A 102 2.68 -19.81 -4.78
N HIS A 103 3.95 -19.60 -5.16
CA HIS A 103 5.00 -19.10 -4.28
C HIS A 103 5.24 -17.61 -4.51
N VAL A 104 4.38 -16.78 -3.92
CA VAL A 104 4.38 -15.33 -4.15
C VAL A 104 4.27 -14.55 -2.87
N ASP A 105 4.80 -13.32 -2.89
CA ASP A 105 4.60 -12.34 -1.83
C ASP A 105 3.84 -11.13 -2.38
N VAL A 106 3.24 -10.34 -1.50
CA VAL A 106 2.65 -9.05 -1.84
C VAL A 106 3.20 -7.99 -0.91
N PHE A 107 3.77 -6.94 -1.49
CA PHE A 107 4.10 -5.69 -0.84
C PHE A 107 3.05 -4.65 -1.21
N VAL A 108 2.58 -3.90 -0.21
CA VAL A 108 1.64 -2.80 -0.41
C VAL A 108 2.15 -1.55 0.30
N ARG A 109 2.06 -0.41 -0.37
CA ARG A 109 2.41 0.90 0.19
C ARG A 109 1.32 1.92 -0.08
N VAL A 110 1.03 2.74 0.92
CA VAL A 110 0.28 3.98 0.80
C VAL A 110 1.26 5.15 0.81
N SER A 111 1.08 6.07 -0.13
CA SER A 111 1.91 7.27 -0.32
C SER A 111 1.04 8.51 -0.48
N GLU A 112 1.59 9.67 -0.10
CA GLU A 112 1.01 10.99 -0.37
C GLU A 112 1.71 11.61 -1.59
N VAL A 113 0.92 12.04 -2.57
CA VAL A 113 1.39 12.75 -3.77
C VAL A 113 0.98 14.21 -3.64
N ASP A 114 1.95 15.12 -3.56
CA ASP A 114 1.66 16.55 -3.47
C ASP A 114 1.19 17.15 -4.82
N ALA A 115 0.83 18.44 -4.80
CA ALA A 115 0.33 19.15 -5.97
C ALA A 115 1.34 19.22 -7.13
N ASP A 116 2.64 19.10 -6.85
CA ASP A 116 3.71 19.06 -7.86
C ASP A 116 3.95 17.63 -8.39
N GLY A 117 3.18 16.64 -7.90
CA GLY A 117 3.31 15.25 -8.29
C GLY A 117 4.41 14.49 -7.57
N LYS A 118 5.03 15.06 -6.53
CA LYS A 118 6.05 14.37 -5.74
C LYS A 118 5.36 13.41 -4.77
N SER A 119 5.70 12.13 -4.88
CA SER A 119 5.15 11.04 -4.10
C SER A 119 6.09 10.71 -2.96
N ARG A 120 5.56 10.52 -1.74
CA ARG A 120 6.32 10.08 -0.57
C ARG A 120 5.59 8.97 0.17
N ASN A 121 6.33 7.95 0.60
CA ASN A 121 5.75 6.84 1.36
C ASN A 121 5.12 7.35 2.67
N VAL A 122 4.02 6.71 3.11
CA VAL A 122 3.35 7.02 4.38
C VAL A 122 3.25 5.79 5.25
N SER A 123 2.73 4.69 4.70
CA SER A 123 2.64 3.40 5.38
C SER A 123 2.87 2.27 4.39
N ASP A 124 3.41 1.14 4.84
CA ASP A 124 3.53 -0.05 4.01
C ASP A 124 3.45 -1.33 4.84
N ALA A 125 3.26 -2.44 4.14
CA ALA A 125 3.32 -3.78 4.69
C ALA A 125 3.72 -4.78 3.60
N TYR A 126 4.09 -5.96 4.05
CA TYR A 126 4.50 -7.07 3.21
C TYR A 126 3.91 -8.35 3.77
N ARG A 127 3.45 -9.23 2.89
CA ARG A 127 2.87 -10.52 3.25
C ARG A 127 3.36 -11.59 2.28
N ARG A 128 3.97 -12.65 2.81
CA ARG A 128 4.18 -13.90 2.08
C ARG A 128 2.87 -14.69 2.00
N LEU A 129 2.49 -15.13 0.81
CA LEU A 129 1.26 -15.88 0.60
C LEU A 129 1.59 -17.39 0.66
N SER A 130 0.98 -18.09 1.62
CA SER A 130 1.20 -19.53 1.84
C SER A 130 -0.02 -20.40 1.53
N ASP A 131 -1.19 -19.79 1.34
CA ASP A 131 -2.46 -20.38 0.84
C ASP A 131 -3.47 -19.23 0.75
N ALA A 132 -3.35 -18.39 -0.28
CA ALA A 132 -4.25 -17.24 -0.43
C ALA A 132 -5.64 -17.74 -0.84
N GLY A 133 -6.63 -17.60 0.04
CA GLY A 133 -8.03 -17.55 -0.41
C GLY A 133 -8.23 -16.39 -1.39
N ASP A 134 -9.41 -16.31 -2.01
CA ASP A 134 -9.65 -15.34 -3.11
C ASP A 134 -9.37 -13.87 -2.77
N THR A 135 -9.34 -13.51 -1.48
CA THR A 135 -9.03 -12.16 -1.00
C THR A 135 -7.85 -12.18 -0.02
N VAL A 136 -6.83 -11.39 -0.33
CA VAL A 136 -5.67 -11.12 0.53
C VAL A 136 -5.90 -9.79 1.24
N GLN A 137 -6.12 -9.84 2.56
CA GLN A 137 -6.12 -8.66 3.40
C GLN A 137 -4.70 -8.35 3.87
N VAL A 138 -4.25 -7.11 3.67
CA VAL A 138 -2.95 -6.61 4.10
C VAL A 138 -3.18 -5.45 5.06
N GLU A 139 -2.92 -5.65 6.34
CA GLU A 139 -2.91 -4.57 7.33
C GLU A 139 -1.55 -3.86 7.27
N LEU A 140 -1.56 -2.55 7.07
CA LEU A 140 -0.36 -1.73 6.94
C LEU A 140 0.10 -1.21 8.32
N ASP A 141 1.35 -0.75 8.39
CA ASP A 141 1.89 -0.11 9.57
C ASP A 141 0.99 1.06 10.05
N ALA A 142 0.76 1.15 11.36
CA ALA A 142 -0.10 2.18 11.93
C ALA A 142 0.48 3.59 11.70
N ILE A 143 -0.39 4.53 11.35
CA ILE A 143 -0.02 5.93 11.09
C ILE A 143 -0.88 6.89 11.90
N ALA A 144 -0.30 8.02 12.28
CA ALA A 144 -1.01 9.24 12.65
C ALA A 144 -0.66 10.30 11.60
N HIS A 145 -1.28 10.21 10.42
CA HIS A 145 -0.93 11.03 9.26
C HIS A 145 -2.08 11.94 8.84
N ARG A 146 -1.75 13.13 8.36
CA ARG A 146 -2.72 14.04 7.73
C ARG A 146 -2.33 14.23 6.27
N PHE A 147 -3.09 13.61 5.38
CA PHE A 147 -3.03 13.93 3.96
C PHE A 147 -3.64 15.31 3.75
N ARG A 148 -2.91 16.21 3.10
CA ARG A 148 -3.32 17.61 2.97
C ARG A 148 -4.35 17.80 1.87
N ALA A 149 -5.24 18.76 2.02
CA ALA A 149 -6.04 19.25 0.91
C ALA A 149 -5.14 19.59 -0.30
N GLY A 150 -5.59 19.19 -1.49
CA GLY A 150 -4.85 19.31 -2.75
C GLY A 150 -3.83 18.20 -3.02
N SER A 151 -3.45 17.40 -2.02
CA SER A 151 -2.65 16.19 -2.24
C SER A 151 -3.52 15.01 -2.70
N ARG A 152 -2.88 13.93 -3.14
CA ARG A 152 -3.54 12.69 -3.58
C ARG A 152 -3.03 11.52 -2.77
N ILE A 153 -3.87 10.52 -2.59
CA ILE A 153 -3.47 9.24 -2.00
C ILE A 153 -3.07 8.30 -3.14
N ARG A 154 -1.94 7.60 -2.97
CA ARG A 154 -1.45 6.58 -3.89
C ARG A 154 -1.29 5.24 -3.17
N VAL A 155 -1.67 4.17 -3.86
CA VAL A 155 -1.39 2.79 -3.46
C VAL A 155 -0.41 2.19 -4.47
N LEU A 156 0.70 1.63 -3.97
CA LEU A 156 1.64 0.82 -4.74
C LEU A 156 1.50 -0.64 -4.34
N ILE A 157 1.48 -1.55 -5.31
CA ILE A 157 1.43 -3.00 -5.10
C ILE A 157 2.55 -3.66 -5.90
N ALA A 158 3.34 -4.51 -5.26
CA ALA A 158 4.46 -5.22 -5.89
C ALA A 158 4.62 -6.63 -5.32
N GLY A 159 5.46 -7.44 -5.95
CA GLY A 159 5.80 -8.80 -5.50
C GLY A 159 6.88 -8.85 -4.42
N GLY A 160 7.52 -7.72 -4.11
CA GLY A 160 8.61 -7.66 -3.14
C GLY A 160 8.97 -6.24 -2.69
N SER A 161 9.93 -6.16 -1.77
CA SER A 161 10.59 -4.93 -1.33
C SER A 161 11.92 -5.30 -0.68
N HIS A 162 12.96 -5.40 -1.51
CA HIS A 162 14.30 -5.85 -1.14
C HIS A 162 15.27 -4.66 -1.00
N PRO A 163 16.12 -4.58 0.05
CA PRO A 163 16.50 -5.67 0.95
C PRO A 163 15.76 -5.69 2.29
N ARG A 164 14.76 -4.84 2.53
CA ARG A 164 14.02 -4.88 3.81
C ARG A 164 13.39 -6.26 4.03
N TYR A 165 12.83 -6.84 2.99
CA TYR A 165 12.35 -8.21 2.98
C TYR A 165 13.24 -9.07 2.08
N ALA A 166 13.49 -10.30 2.51
CA ALA A 166 14.18 -11.28 1.68
C ALA A 166 13.30 -11.60 0.46
N ARG A 167 13.87 -11.47 -0.74
CA ARG A 167 13.15 -11.72 -2.00
C ARG A 167 12.52 -13.12 -1.99
N ASN A 168 11.27 -13.23 -2.46
CA ASN A 168 10.73 -14.55 -2.79
C ASN A 168 11.53 -15.11 -3.97
N LEU A 169 11.87 -16.39 -3.92
CA LEU A 169 12.54 -17.09 -5.02
C LEU A 169 11.55 -17.56 -6.09
N GLY A 170 10.23 -17.46 -5.85
CA GLY A 170 9.20 -18.02 -6.72
C GLY A 170 9.11 -19.54 -6.63
N THR A 171 9.66 -20.12 -5.57
CA THR A 171 9.74 -21.56 -5.33
C THR A 171 9.43 -21.88 -3.87
N GLY A 172 9.22 -23.16 -3.56
CA GLY A 172 9.12 -23.65 -2.18
C GLY A 172 10.47 -23.85 -1.49
N GLU A 173 11.59 -23.46 -2.12
CA GLU A 173 12.92 -23.60 -1.52
C GLU A 173 13.09 -22.64 -0.33
N PRO A 174 13.90 -22.98 0.69
CA PRO A 174 14.21 -22.06 1.77
C PRO A 174 14.91 -20.80 1.23
N VAL A 175 14.39 -19.61 1.53
CA VAL A 175 14.89 -18.34 0.96
C VAL A 175 16.40 -18.10 1.19
N ALA A 176 16.95 -18.62 2.28
CA ALA A 176 18.37 -18.42 2.62
C ALA A 176 19.34 -19.33 1.83
N THR A 177 18.87 -20.48 1.33
CA THR A 177 19.73 -21.51 0.74
C THR A 177 19.27 -21.96 -0.64
N GLY A 178 18.08 -21.56 -1.08
CA GLY A 178 17.56 -21.86 -2.41
C GLY A 178 18.33 -21.14 -3.50
N GLU A 179 18.37 -21.77 -4.67
CA GLU A 179 19.14 -21.30 -5.82
C GLU A 179 18.23 -21.08 -7.04
N GLN A 180 17.07 -21.73 -7.07
CA GLN A 180 16.14 -21.62 -8.19
C GLN A 180 15.30 -20.36 -8.08
N LEU A 181 15.38 -19.52 -9.11
CA LEU A 181 14.56 -18.32 -9.27
C LEU A 181 13.48 -18.58 -10.32
N LYS A 182 12.22 -18.33 -9.98
CA LYS A 182 11.09 -18.40 -10.91
C LYS A 182 10.30 -17.10 -10.84
N THR A 183 10.00 -16.55 -12.01
CA THR A 183 9.12 -15.38 -12.12
C THR A 183 7.69 -15.75 -11.72
N ALA A 184 6.92 -14.74 -11.37
CA ALA A 184 5.49 -14.88 -11.10
C ALA A 184 4.72 -13.71 -11.71
N THR A 185 3.67 -14.00 -12.46
CA THR A 185 2.70 -13.01 -12.91
C THR A 185 1.66 -12.85 -11.81
N HIS A 186 1.49 -11.63 -11.33
CA HIS A 186 0.45 -11.26 -10.37
C HIS A 186 -0.70 -10.58 -11.10
N ALA A 187 -1.91 -10.84 -10.65
CA ALA A 187 -3.11 -10.15 -11.12
C ALA A 187 -3.95 -9.66 -9.93
N VAL A 188 -4.27 -8.38 -9.95
CA VAL A 188 -5.19 -7.72 -8.99
C VAL A 188 -6.50 -7.45 -9.71
N HIS A 189 -7.55 -8.13 -9.25
CA HIS A 189 -8.91 -7.98 -9.78
C HIS A 189 -9.59 -6.77 -9.13
N PHE A 190 -10.32 -6.01 -9.94
CA PHE A 190 -11.10 -4.88 -9.44
C PHE A 190 -12.43 -5.33 -8.82
N GLY A 191 -13.25 -4.37 -8.39
CA GLY A 191 -14.50 -4.64 -7.68
C GLY A 191 -14.28 -4.48 -6.18
N ASP A 192 -13.92 -5.55 -5.48
CA ASP A 192 -13.74 -5.52 -4.02
C ASP A 192 -12.35 -5.09 -3.56
N SER A 193 -11.37 -5.01 -4.46
CA SER A 193 -10.03 -4.55 -4.10
C SER A 193 -10.04 -3.07 -3.73
N ARG A 194 -9.65 -2.74 -2.50
CA ARG A 194 -9.79 -1.40 -1.93
C ARG A 194 -8.77 -1.13 -0.84
N LEU A 195 -8.48 0.14 -0.65
CA LEU A 195 -7.83 0.70 0.53
C LEU A 195 -8.90 1.17 1.51
N LEU A 196 -8.82 0.73 2.76
CA LEU A 196 -9.61 1.17 3.89
C LEU A 196 -8.73 2.04 4.79
N LEU A 197 -9.14 3.30 4.98
CA LEU A 197 -8.45 4.26 5.83
C LEU A 197 -9.25 4.48 7.13
N PRO A 198 -8.63 4.31 8.32
CA PRO A 198 -9.26 4.68 9.57
C PRO A 198 -9.20 6.21 9.75
N ILE A 199 -10.25 6.90 9.29
CA ILE A 199 -10.32 8.36 9.37
C ILE A 199 -10.77 8.80 10.75
N ALA A 200 -10.01 9.70 11.35
CA ALA A 200 -10.34 10.24 12.65
C ALA A 200 -11.60 11.09 12.55
N ARG A 201 -12.59 10.82 13.42
CA ARG A 201 -13.74 11.73 13.53
C ARG A 201 -13.22 13.09 14.01
N SER A 202 -13.65 14.16 13.35
CA SER A 202 -13.37 15.53 13.78
C SER A 202 -13.92 15.72 15.19
N HIS A 203 -13.07 15.57 16.20
CA HIS A 203 -13.41 15.95 17.55
C HIS A 203 -13.40 17.47 17.57
N GLY A 204 -14.54 18.08 17.93
CA GLY A 204 -14.60 19.48 18.28
C GLY A 204 -13.45 19.78 19.23
N VAL A 205 -12.60 20.72 18.85
CA VAL A 205 -11.44 21.14 19.62
C VAL A 205 -11.94 21.53 21.01
N VAL A 206 -11.73 20.67 22.01
CA VAL A 206 -11.77 21.12 23.40
C VAL A 206 -10.49 21.90 23.58
N GLY A 207 -10.59 23.23 23.42
CA GLY A 207 -9.51 24.14 23.73
C GLY A 207 -9.10 23.90 25.17
N LEU A 208 -7.83 23.57 25.39
CA LEU A 208 -7.22 23.76 26.71
C LEU A 208 -7.09 25.26 26.90
N GLY A 209 -8.14 25.85 27.48
CA GLY A 209 -8.06 27.17 28.08
C GLY A 209 -7.40 27.07 29.45
N GLY A 210 -6.53 28.04 29.75
CA GLY A 210 -5.97 28.31 31.07
C GLY A 210 -4.54 27.86 31.25
#